data_AF-V9II96-F1
#
_entry.id   AF-V9II96-F1
#
_cell.length_a   1.000
_cell.length_b   1.000
_cell.length_c   1.000
_cell.angle_alpha   90.00
_cell.angle_beta   90.00
_cell.angle_gamma   90.00
#
_symmetry.space_group_name_H-M   'P 1'
#
loop_
_entity.id
_entity.type
_entity.pdbx_description
1 polymer ?
#
loop_
_entity_poly.entity_id
_entity_poly.type
_entity_poly.pdbx_seq_one_letter_code
_entity_poly.pdbx_strand_id
1 'polypeptide(L)'
;MGFPEVILPGDVRNDLYLTLISGEFNKGSKSTDKNVEVTVKVCNEFGIPIPGVITLGGGALLIDEYHSVIYYHEDKPRWCETFKIAVPIEEFKQAHLKFTFKHRSSNEAKDKSEKPFALSYVKLMQRNGTTLQDIQHELLVYKLDQKKYEETDISYLKLPSTRGELIELNIEKNQH
;
A
#
# COMPACT_ATOMS: atom_id res chain seq x y z
N MET A 1 9.61 19.64 -20.30
CA MET A 1 8.91 19.20 -21.53
C MET A 1 9.09 17.70 -21.63
N GLY A 2 8.06 16.91 -21.33
CA GLY A 2 8.08 15.45 -21.48
C GLY A 2 6.94 15.07 -22.41
N PHE A 3 7.25 14.40 -23.52
CA PHE A 3 6.24 13.79 -24.37
C PHE A 3 5.41 12.80 -23.53
N PRO A 4 4.09 12.70 -23.75
CA PRO A 4 3.32 11.62 -23.13
C PRO A 4 3.94 10.28 -23.53
N GLU A 5 4.05 9.35 -22.57
CA GLU A 5 4.50 7.97 -22.86
C GLU A 5 3.69 7.42 -24.04
N VAL A 6 4.39 7.01 -25.10
CA VAL A 6 3.75 6.37 -26.25
C VAL A 6 3.26 5.01 -25.80
N ILE A 7 1.96 4.88 -25.56
CA ILE A 7 1.32 3.58 -25.40
C ILE A 7 1.37 2.90 -26.77
N LEU A 8 2.21 1.87 -26.89
CA LEU A 8 2.30 1.10 -28.14
C LEU A 8 0.95 0.43 -28.41
N PRO A 9 0.47 0.39 -29.66
CA PRO A 9 -0.74 -0.34 -30.00
C PRO A 9 -0.49 -1.84 -29.75
N GLY A 10 -0.99 -2.33 -28.61
CA GLY A 10 -0.75 -3.68 -28.08
C GLY A 10 -0.40 -3.71 -26.59
N ASP A 11 0.03 -2.58 -26.01
CA ASP A 11 0.38 -2.47 -24.60
C ASP A 11 -0.86 -2.01 -23.80
N VAL A 12 -1.70 -2.98 -23.42
CA VAL A 12 -2.93 -2.73 -22.65
C VAL A 12 -2.60 -2.73 -21.15
N ARG A 13 -2.21 -1.55 -20.64
CA ARG A 13 -1.97 -1.31 -19.21
C ARG A 13 -3.07 -0.46 -18.61
N ASN A 14 -3.37 -0.73 -17.35
CA ASN A 14 -4.15 0.19 -16.53
C ASN A 14 -3.16 1.05 -15.73
N ASP A 15 -3.05 2.32 -16.11
CA ASP A 15 -2.33 3.32 -15.34
C ASP A 15 -3.24 3.88 -14.24
N LEU A 16 -2.78 3.79 -13.00
CA LEU A 16 -3.39 4.40 -11.81
C LEU A 16 -2.41 5.41 -11.22
N TYR A 17 -2.90 6.55 -10.74
CA TYR A 17 -2.12 7.45 -9.89
C TYR A 17 -2.48 7.19 -8.43
N LEU A 18 -1.48 6.87 -7.61
CA LEU A 18 -1.67 6.70 -6.18
C LEU A 18 -1.03 7.87 -5.45
N THR A 19 -1.82 8.49 -4.57
CA THR A 19 -1.34 9.54 -3.66
C THR A 19 -1.35 9.02 -2.23
N LEU A 20 -0.17 8.92 -1.62
CA LEU A 20 -0.02 8.64 -0.20
C LEU A 20 -0.22 9.96 0.56
N ILE A 21 -1.38 10.13 1.19
CA ILE A 21 -1.78 11.41 1.82
C ILE A 21 -1.14 11.57 3.21
N SER A 22 -1.61 10.79 4.18
CA SER A 22 -1.18 10.87 5.57
C SER A 22 -1.48 9.59 6.33
N GLY A 23 -0.80 9.39 7.45
CA GLY A 23 -1.09 8.31 8.40
C GLY A 23 -1.16 8.86 9.83
N GLU A 24 -1.85 8.13 10.72
CA GLU A 24 -1.86 8.42 12.14
C GLU A 24 -1.41 7.17 12.89
N PHE A 25 -0.25 7.25 13.56
CA PHE A 25 0.33 6.13 14.29
C PHE A 25 0.46 6.50 15.75
N ASN A 26 -0.45 5.98 16.58
CA ASN A 26 -0.40 6.22 18.01
C ASN A 26 0.90 5.71 18.63
N LYS A 27 1.49 6.53 19.50
CA LYS A 27 2.49 6.08 20.45
C LYS A 27 1.85 5.01 21.33
N GLY A 28 2.35 3.78 21.27
CA GLY A 28 2.00 2.76 22.26
C GLY A 28 2.67 3.09 23.61
N SER A 29 3.27 2.08 24.24
CA SER A 29 4.02 2.25 25.50
C SER A 29 5.44 2.83 25.35
N LYS A 30 5.82 3.43 24.21
CA LYS A 30 7.16 4.01 24.00
C LYS A 30 7.15 5.52 24.25
N SER A 31 8.26 6.03 24.80
CA SER A 31 8.46 7.45 25.14
C SER A 31 8.57 8.37 23.91
N THR A 32 9.07 7.85 22.80
CA THR A 32 9.33 8.61 21.57
C THR A 32 8.45 8.15 20.43
N ASP A 33 8.10 9.09 19.55
CA ASP A 33 7.34 8.84 18.34
C ASP A 33 8.13 7.95 17.37
N LYS A 34 7.40 7.21 16.54
CA LYS A 34 7.98 6.27 15.60
C LYS A 34 8.33 7.01 14.31
N ASN A 35 9.55 6.85 13.84
CA ASN A 35 9.91 7.20 12.47
C ASN A 35 9.26 6.18 11.54
N VAL A 36 8.15 6.53 10.89
CA VAL A 36 7.40 5.57 10.06
C VAL A 36 7.81 5.70 8.60
N GLU A 37 8.24 4.58 8.03
CA GLU A 37 8.40 4.38 6.59
C GLU A 37 7.24 3.51 6.10
N VAL A 38 6.54 3.99 5.06
CA VAL A 38 5.58 3.20 4.30
C VAL A 38 6.28 2.64 3.07
N THR A 39 6.22 1.33 2.93
CA THR A 39 6.58 0.64 1.69
C THR A 39 5.29 0.25 0.96
N VAL A 40 5.15 0.65 -0.29
CA VAL A 40 4.02 0.31 -1.16
C VAL A 40 4.47 -0.69 -2.20
N LYS A 41 3.78 -1.83 -2.29
CA LYS A 41 4.01 -2.87 -3.28
C LYS A 41 2.69 -3.21 -3.98
N VAL A 42 2.77 -3.56 -5.26
CA VAL A 42 1.63 -4.18 -5.96
C VAL A 42 1.83 -5.68 -5.92
N CYS A 43 0.85 -6.40 -5.40
CA CYS A 43 0.88 -7.86 -5.30
C CYS A 43 -0.29 -8.45 -6.08
N ASN A 44 -0.14 -9.68 -6.56
CA ASN A 44 -1.22 -10.48 -7.14
C ASN A 44 -2.03 -11.21 -6.06
N GLU A 45 -3.05 -11.98 -6.46
CA GLU A 45 -3.94 -12.72 -5.54
C GLU A 45 -3.21 -13.74 -4.65
N PHE A 46 -2.03 -14.21 -5.06
CA PHE A 46 -1.19 -15.13 -4.32
C PHE A 46 -0.23 -14.42 -3.35
N GLY A 47 -0.29 -13.09 -3.26
CA GLY A 47 0.61 -12.29 -2.43
C GLY A 47 2.00 -12.11 -3.01
N ILE A 48 2.21 -12.46 -4.29
CA ILE A 48 3.49 -12.31 -4.99
C ILE A 48 3.56 -10.88 -5.54
N PRO A 49 4.64 -10.13 -5.27
CA PRO A 49 4.81 -8.79 -5.81
C PRO A 49 5.01 -8.82 -7.32
N ILE A 50 4.35 -7.90 -8.03
CA ILE A 50 4.49 -7.72 -9.48
C ILE A 50 5.64 -6.73 -9.71
N PRO A 51 6.76 -7.15 -10.30
CA PRO A 51 7.92 -6.29 -10.48
C PRO A 51 7.70 -5.26 -11.58
N GLY A 52 8.36 -4.11 -11.46
CA GLY A 52 8.43 -3.10 -12.52
C GLY A 52 7.09 -2.47 -12.91
N VAL A 53 6.17 -2.28 -11.95
CA VAL A 53 4.86 -1.65 -12.21
C VAL A 53 4.73 -0.24 -11.65
N ILE A 54 5.65 0.20 -10.80
CA ILE A 54 5.60 1.53 -10.18
C ILE A 54 6.56 2.48 -10.91
N THR A 55 6.16 3.71 -11.17
CA THR A 55 7.05 4.77 -11.67
C THR A 55 6.77 6.11 -10.98
N LEU A 56 7.83 6.85 -10.69
CA LEU A 56 7.76 8.19 -10.09
C LEU A 56 7.48 9.30 -11.12
N GLY A 57 7.24 8.92 -12.37
CA GLY A 57 7.02 9.85 -13.47
C GLY A 57 8.33 10.38 -14.07
N GLY A 58 8.20 11.25 -15.08
CA GLY A 58 9.34 11.94 -15.70
C GLY A 58 10.35 11.05 -16.44
N GLY A 59 9.95 9.84 -16.87
CA GLY A 59 10.87 8.87 -17.49
C GLY A 59 11.74 8.11 -16.49
N ALA A 60 11.40 8.15 -15.20
CA ALA A 60 12.04 7.33 -14.17
C ALA A 60 11.86 5.84 -14.46
N LEU A 61 12.86 5.05 -14.06
CA LEU A 61 12.82 3.58 -14.16
C LEU A 61 11.61 3.02 -13.42
N LEU A 62 11.09 1.93 -13.96
CA LEU A 62 10.07 1.13 -13.30
C LEU A 62 10.72 0.46 -12.07
N ILE A 63 10.06 0.59 -10.92
CA ILE A 63 10.50 0.03 -9.64
C ILE A 63 9.48 -0.99 -9.13
N ASP A 64 9.96 -1.91 -8.30
CA ASP A 64 9.15 -3.00 -7.73
C ASP A 64 8.40 -2.56 -6.46
N GLU A 65 8.97 -1.60 -5.73
CA GLU A 65 8.44 -1.12 -4.46
C GLU A 65 8.74 0.36 -4.26
N TYR A 66 7.74 1.10 -3.77
CA TYR A 66 7.87 2.50 -3.41
C TYR A 66 8.16 2.65 -1.91
N HIS A 67 9.09 3.52 -1.56
CA HIS A 67 9.40 3.88 -0.18
C HIS A 67 9.09 5.35 0.02
N SER A 68 8.25 5.64 1.02
CA SER A 68 7.90 7.01 1.39
C SER A 68 8.99 7.70 2.21
N VAL A 69 8.96 9.02 2.23
CA VAL A 69 9.81 9.84 3.11
C VAL A 69 9.48 9.55 4.59
N ILE A 70 10.53 9.53 5.41
CA ILE A 70 10.46 9.31 6.85
C ILE A 70 10.52 10.66 7.56
N TYR A 71 9.47 10.99 8.32
CA TYR A 71 9.47 12.15 9.20
C TYR A 71 9.95 11.75 10.61
N TYR A 72 10.89 12.52 11.15
CA TYR A 72 11.52 12.22 12.43
C TYR A 72 10.65 12.67 13.60
N HIS A 73 10.31 11.76 14.51
CA HIS A 73 9.36 11.96 15.62
C HIS A 73 8.00 12.57 15.22
N GLU A 74 7.46 12.18 14.08
CA GLU A 74 6.14 12.64 13.62
C GLU A 74 5.12 11.50 13.74
N ASP A 75 4.11 11.65 14.59
CA ASP A 75 3.03 10.66 14.76
C ASP A 75 1.97 10.73 13.65
N LYS A 76 1.89 11.89 12.97
CA LYS A 76 0.96 12.16 11.87
C LYS A 76 1.68 12.57 10.59
N PRO A 77 2.53 11.71 10.02
CA PRO A 77 3.26 12.02 8.79
C PRO A 77 2.29 12.35 7.66
N ARG A 78 2.56 13.46 6.98
CA ARG A 78 1.86 13.89 5.76
C ARG A 78 2.84 13.75 4.61
N TRP A 79 2.71 12.68 3.84
CA TRP A 79 3.62 12.40 2.73
C TRP A 79 3.25 13.27 1.53
N CYS A 80 1.97 13.31 1.16
CA CYS A 80 1.49 13.96 -0.05
C CYS A 80 2.28 13.54 -1.31
N GLU A 81 2.70 12.28 -1.35
CA GLU A 81 3.54 11.72 -2.40
C GLU A 81 2.66 11.07 -3.46
N THR A 82 2.86 11.41 -4.73
CA THR A 82 2.11 10.85 -5.86
C THR A 82 3.04 10.06 -6.77
N PHE A 83 2.64 8.84 -7.11
CA PHE A 83 3.36 8.01 -8.07
C PHE A 83 2.37 7.25 -8.98
N LYS A 84 2.84 6.85 -10.16
CA LYS A 84 2.05 6.11 -11.14
C LYS A 84 2.29 4.62 -11.00
N ILE A 85 1.22 3.84 -11.15
CA ILE A 85 1.21 2.39 -11.11
C ILE A 85 0.64 1.91 -12.45
N ALA A 86 1.47 1.28 -13.26
CA ALA A 86 1.13 0.76 -14.57
C ALA A 86 1.12 -0.78 -14.52
N VAL A 87 -0.06 -1.37 -14.30
CA VAL A 87 -0.21 -2.82 -14.18
C VAL A 87 -0.87 -3.38 -15.44
N PRO A 88 -0.39 -4.50 -16.01
CA PRO A 88 -1.05 -5.16 -17.13
C PRO A 88 -2.51 -5.50 -16.81
N ILE A 89 -3.42 -5.33 -17.78
CA ILE A 89 -4.86 -5.52 -17.55
C ILE A 89 -5.24 -6.92 -17.05
N GLU A 90 -4.45 -7.94 -17.40
CA GLU A 90 -4.65 -9.33 -16.97
C GLU A 90 -4.38 -9.50 -15.46
N GLU A 91 -3.31 -8.87 -14.98
CA GLU A 91 -2.92 -8.90 -13.56
C GLU A 91 -3.71 -7.90 -12.73
N PHE A 92 -4.13 -6.77 -13.31
CA PHE A 92 -4.87 -5.71 -12.63
C PHE A 92 -6.13 -6.24 -11.91
N LYS A 93 -6.82 -7.22 -12.51
CA LYS A 93 -8.06 -7.79 -11.95
C LYS A 93 -7.84 -8.54 -10.64
N GLN A 94 -6.66 -9.13 -10.49
CA GLN A 94 -6.29 -9.96 -9.34
C GLN A 94 -5.27 -9.24 -8.44
N ALA A 95 -4.91 -8.00 -8.79
CA ALA A 95 -3.90 -7.23 -8.10
C ALA A 95 -4.49 -6.41 -6.94
N HIS A 96 -3.66 -6.24 -5.91
CA HIS A 96 -3.93 -5.39 -4.77
C HIS A 96 -2.67 -4.61 -4.40
N LEU A 97 -2.90 -3.45 -3.81
CA LEU A 97 -1.86 -2.62 -3.23
C LEU A 97 -1.65 -3.05 -1.79
N LYS A 98 -0.40 -3.26 -1.43
CA LYS A 98 0.04 -3.63 -0.09
C LYS A 98 0.87 -2.48 0.48
N PHE A 99 0.46 -1.96 1.62
CA PHE A 99 1.15 -0.92 2.37
C PHE A 99 1.71 -1.53 3.65
N THR A 100 3.03 -1.62 3.78
CA THR A 100 3.66 -2.07 5.01
C THR A 100 4.29 -0.91 5.75
N PHE A 101 4.06 -0.85 7.05
CA PHE A 101 4.59 0.20 7.91
C PHE A 101 5.74 -0.36 8.72
N LYS A 102 6.93 0.19 8.48
CA LYS A 102 8.17 -0.15 9.18
C LYS A 102 8.61 1.02 10.05
N HIS A 103 9.12 0.71 11.24
CA HIS A 103 9.80 1.71 12.06
C HIS A 103 11.25 1.81 11.60
N ARG A 104 11.70 3.02 11.29
CA ARG A 104 13.06 3.32 10.86
C ARG A 104 13.91 3.83 12.01
N SER A 105 14.77 2.95 12.53
CA SER A 105 15.67 3.33 13.62
C SER A 105 16.81 4.20 13.10
N SER A 106 17.22 5.22 13.86
CA SER A 106 18.44 5.98 13.56
C SER A 106 19.72 5.14 13.61
N ASN A 107 19.65 3.91 14.13
CA ASN A 107 20.76 2.96 14.14
C ASN A 107 20.56 1.90 13.04
N GLU A 108 21.40 1.93 12.00
CA GLU A 108 21.31 1.05 10.82
C GLU A 108 21.31 -0.45 11.17
N ALA A 109 22.10 -0.87 12.18
CA ALA A 109 22.16 -2.28 12.56
C ALA A 109 20.84 -2.80 13.14
N LYS A 110 20.14 -1.93 13.90
CA LYS A 110 18.81 -2.24 14.44
C LYS A 110 17.75 -2.15 13.34
N ASP A 111 17.86 -1.15 12.49
CA ASP A 111 16.94 -0.91 11.39
C ASP A 111 16.85 -2.10 10.41
N LYS A 112 18.00 -2.68 10.06
CA LYS A 112 18.03 -3.83 9.14
C LYS A 112 17.30 -5.07 9.69
N SER A 113 17.19 -5.17 11.02
CA SER A 113 16.48 -6.24 11.70
C SER A 113 15.03 -5.87 12.06
N GLU A 114 14.62 -4.61 11.89
CA GLU A 114 13.25 -4.20 12.13
C GLU A 114 12.32 -4.73 11.03
N LYS A 115 11.30 -5.46 11.47
CA LYS A 115 10.24 -5.96 10.62
C LYS A 115 9.04 -5.00 10.65
N PRO A 116 8.22 -4.96 9.58
CA PRO A 116 7.02 -4.15 9.56
C PRO A 116 6.12 -4.51 10.75
N PHE A 117 5.59 -3.48 11.41
CA PHE A 117 4.74 -3.63 12.59
C PHE A 117 3.26 -3.53 12.25
N ALA A 118 2.93 -3.02 11.07
CA ALA A 118 1.57 -2.93 10.59
C ALA A 118 1.50 -3.09 9.07
N LEU A 119 0.29 -3.40 8.61
CA LEU A 119 -0.05 -3.64 7.23
C LEU A 119 -1.38 -2.95 6.91
N SER A 120 -1.50 -2.41 5.72
CA SER A 120 -2.78 -2.05 5.12
C SER A 120 -2.79 -2.52 3.68
N TYR A 121 -3.97 -2.66 3.09
CA TYR A 121 -4.08 -3.06 1.70
C TYR A 121 -5.37 -2.53 1.07
N VAL A 122 -5.40 -2.45 -0.25
CA VAL A 122 -6.62 -2.19 -1.02
C VAL A 122 -6.58 -2.94 -2.34
N LYS A 123 -7.71 -3.50 -2.76
CA LYS A 123 -7.80 -4.23 -4.04
C LYS A 123 -8.01 -3.23 -5.18
N LEU A 124 -7.33 -3.44 -6.30
CA LEU A 124 -7.48 -2.59 -7.48
C LEU A 124 -8.82 -2.84 -8.20
N MET A 125 -9.36 -4.04 -8.04
CA MET A 125 -10.68 -4.43 -8.56
C MET A 125 -11.51 -5.04 -7.44
N GLN A 126 -12.74 -4.55 -7.29
CA GLN A 126 -13.70 -5.09 -6.35
C GLN A 126 -14.29 -6.41 -6.83
N ARG A 127 -14.89 -7.19 -5.92
CA ARG A 127 -15.52 -8.49 -6.24
C ARG A 127 -16.65 -8.38 -7.26
N ASN A 128 -17.30 -7.22 -7.34
CA ASN A 128 -18.36 -6.92 -8.31
C ASN A 128 -17.83 -6.63 -9.73
N GLY A 129 -16.52 -6.69 -9.94
CA GLY A 129 -15.87 -6.40 -11.22
C GLY A 129 -15.72 -4.91 -11.54
N THR A 130 -16.01 -4.02 -10.59
CA THR A 130 -15.72 -2.59 -10.73
C THR A 130 -14.28 -2.30 -10.28
N THR A 131 -13.62 -1.36 -10.95
CA THR A 131 -12.31 -0.87 -10.54
C THR A 131 -12.42 -0.06 -9.25
N LEU A 132 -11.32 0.04 -8.51
CA LEU A 132 -11.22 0.93 -7.37
C LEU A 132 -11.62 2.35 -7.79
N GLN A 133 -12.53 2.97 -7.05
CA GLN A 133 -13.01 4.30 -7.36
C GLN A 133 -11.90 5.34 -7.14
N ASP A 134 -11.85 6.36 -7.99
CA ASP A 134 -10.93 7.49 -7.85
C ASP A 134 -11.45 8.46 -6.77
N ILE A 135 -11.28 8.04 -5.52
CA ILE A 135 -11.65 8.78 -4.33
C ILE A 135 -10.56 8.64 -3.27
N GLN A 136 -10.67 9.46 -2.21
CA GLN A 136 -9.86 9.25 -1.03
C GLN A 136 -10.34 8.01 -0.27
N HIS A 137 -9.44 7.04 -0.09
CA HIS A 137 -9.73 5.80 0.65
C HIS A 137 -9.15 5.87 2.07
N GLU A 138 -10.01 5.73 3.08
CA GLU A 138 -9.58 5.50 4.46
C GLU A 138 -9.31 4.01 4.68
N LEU A 139 -8.04 3.63 4.58
CA LEU A 139 -7.61 2.24 4.71
C LEU A 139 -7.48 1.81 6.18
N LEU A 140 -7.83 0.55 6.46
CA LEU A 140 -7.64 -0.03 7.77
C LEU A 140 -6.20 -0.48 7.97
N VAL A 141 -5.66 -0.23 9.16
CA VAL A 141 -4.31 -0.61 9.54
C VAL A 141 -4.35 -1.82 10.46
N TYR A 142 -3.88 -2.95 9.93
CA TYR A 142 -3.73 -4.21 10.64
C TYR A 142 -2.41 -4.26 11.39
N LYS A 143 -2.46 -4.58 12.68
CA LYS A 143 -1.25 -4.80 13.47
C LYS A 143 -0.65 -6.15 13.12
N LEU A 144 0.62 -6.16 12.72
CA LEU A 144 1.37 -7.37 12.41
C LEU A 144 2.13 -7.86 13.63
N ASP A 145 2.22 -9.18 13.78
CA ASP A 145 3.17 -9.80 14.69
C ASP A 145 4.52 -9.96 13.98
N GLN A 146 5.53 -9.20 14.43
CA GLN A 146 6.86 -9.20 13.80
C GLN A 146 7.50 -10.60 13.76
N LYS A 147 7.16 -11.52 14.67
CA LYS A 147 7.74 -12.87 14.68
C LYS A 147 7.14 -13.76 13.60
N LYS A 148 5.88 -13.54 13.23
CA LYS A 148 5.12 -14.34 12.25
C LYS A 148 4.94 -13.64 10.89
N TYR A 149 5.59 -12.49 10.68
CA TYR A 149 5.47 -11.77 9.41
C TYR A 149 6.07 -12.60 8.26
N GLU A 150 5.22 -12.92 7.28
CA GLU A 150 5.60 -13.48 5.98
C GLU A 150 5.17 -12.50 4.88
N GLU A 151 6.06 -12.25 3.91
CA GLU A 151 5.81 -11.26 2.86
C GLU A 151 4.68 -11.68 1.91
N THR A 152 4.56 -12.99 1.66
CA THR A 152 3.55 -13.60 0.79
C THR A 152 2.29 -14.03 1.53
N ASP A 153 2.13 -13.66 2.82
CA ASP A 153 0.86 -13.93 3.51
C ASP A 153 -0.29 -13.26 2.76
N ILE A 154 -1.42 -13.96 2.67
CA ILE A 154 -2.64 -13.47 2.04
C ILE A 154 -3.83 -13.49 3.01
N SER A 155 -3.59 -13.81 4.29
CA SER A 155 -4.65 -13.89 5.30
C SER A 155 -5.41 -12.57 5.44
N TYR A 156 -4.71 -11.45 5.24
CA TYR A 156 -5.31 -10.11 5.27
C TYR A 156 -6.33 -9.86 4.14
N LEU A 157 -6.24 -10.53 2.98
CA LEU A 157 -7.16 -10.32 1.85
C LEU A 157 -8.61 -10.74 2.15
N LYS A 158 -8.81 -11.52 3.22
CA LYS A 158 -10.11 -11.95 3.75
C LYS A 158 -10.73 -10.93 4.72
N LEU A 159 -9.95 -9.97 5.18
CA LEU A 159 -10.39 -8.92 6.09
C LEU A 159 -11.00 -7.75 5.28
N PRO A 160 -11.57 -6.73 5.93
CA PRO A 160 -11.98 -5.52 5.22
C PRO A 160 -10.78 -4.61 4.88
N SER A 161 -10.73 -4.06 3.68
CA SER A 161 -9.64 -3.15 3.27
C SER A 161 -9.86 -1.71 3.75
N THR A 162 -11.10 -1.25 3.67
CA THR A 162 -11.49 0.14 3.98
C THR A 162 -12.44 0.21 5.18
N ARG A 163 -12.50 1.39 5.78
CA ARG A 163 -13.46 1.66 6.86
C ARG A 163 -14.91 1.47 6.41
N GLY A 164 -15.23 1.81 5.16
CA GLY A 164 -16.57 1.61 4.58
C GLY A 164 -16.97 0.13 4.59
N GLU A 165 -16.11 -0.74 4.05
CA GLU A 165 -16.35 -2.18 3.96
C GLU A 165 -16.52 -2.82 5.36
N LEU A 166 -15.78 -2.35 6.36
CA LEU A 166 -15.93 -2.80 7.75
C LEU A 166 -17.29 -2.42 8.35
N ILE A 167 -17.82 -1.24 8.03
CA ILE A 167 -19.13 -0.79 8.52
C ILE A 167 -20.24 -1.63 7.90
N GLU A 168 -20.18 -1.88 6.58
CA GLU A 168 -21.15 -2.74 5.88
C GLU A 168 -21.21 -4.15 6.48
N LEU A 169 -20.05 -4.79 6.69
CA LEU A 169 -19.95 -6.11 7.31
C LEU A 169 -20.53 -6.15 8.73
N ASN A 170 -20.36 -5.07 9.51
CA ASN A 170 -20.90 -4.98 10.86
C ASN A 170 -22.43 -4.79 10.86
N ILE A 171 -22.99 -4.13 9.85
CA ILE A 171 -24.44 -3.98 9.72
C ILE A 171 -25.08 -5.32 9.36
N GLU A 172 -24.50 -6.07 8.41
CA GLU A 172 -24.98 -7.41 8.04
C GLU A 172 -24.96 -8.39 9.23
N LYS A 173 -23.93 -8.33 10.08
CA LYS A 173 -23.83 -9.16 11.29
C LYS A 173 -24.81 -8.80 12.40
N ASN A 174 -25.32 -7.57 12.45
CA ASN A 174 -26.29 -7.14 13.46
C ASN A 174 -27.75 -7.37 13.03
N GLN A 175 -27.98 -7.84 11.80
CA GLN A 175 -29.29 -8.22 11.29
C GLN A 175 -29.59 -9.73 11.40
N HIS A 176 -28.63 -10.52 11.90
CA HIS A 176 -28.76 -11.96 12.12
C HIS A 176 -28.56 -12.33 13.59
#